data_AF-A0A0A1V032-F1
#
_entry.id   AF-A0A0A1V032-F1
#
_cell.length_a   1.000
_cell.length_b   1.000
_cell.length_c   1.000
_cell.angle_alpha   90.00
_cell.angle_beta   90.00
_cell.angle_gamma   90.00
#
_symmetry.space_group_name_H-M   'P 1'
#
loop_
_entity.id
_entity.type
_entity.pdbx_description
1 polymer ?
#
loop_
_entity_poly.entity_id
_entity_poly.type
_entity_poly.pdbx_seq_one_letter_code
_entity_poly.pdbx_strand_id
1 'polypeptide(L)'
;MSADTRPISPGRFATALKDLSVPMLHLKVLEIRNSIAHLQYSNDQLKPFAEGSATALGDEPAHGPDQDCVDAIRENEAVIDRMAERIALVRAEVEERGVSWAEFQSKEEAEAAADKARAEEAEVNGHGQRRGTHSAWTDGTFQTGTIRDGQIHMDTQPPPPTAGSGNNSGGRLNDEELRQAIEERLRTLGNEGDGDGDGDDGGMHL
;
A
#
# COMPACT_ATOMS: atom_id res chain seq x y z
N MET A 1 7.44 2.14 -23.91
CA MET A 1 8.65 2.32 -23.06
C MET A 1 8.66 1.21 -22.02
N SER A 2 9.40 0.10 -22.20
CA SER A 2 9.44 -1.02 -21.23
C SER A 2 10.46 -2.09 -21.64
N ALA A 3 11.75 -1.87 -21.36
CA ALA A 3 12.75 -2.93 -21.58
C ALA A 3 13.91 -2.98 -20.58
N ASP A 4 14.01 -2.07 -19.59
CA ASP A 4 15.21 -1.95 -18.74
C ASP A 4 15.02 -2.22 -17.24
N THR A 5 13.85 -2.69 -16.81
CA THR A 5 13.61 -3.06 -15.39
C THR A 5 13.70 -4.57 -15.17
N ARG A 6 14.69 -5.24 -15.80
CA ARG A 6 14.90 -6.67 -15.56
C ARG A 6 15.22 -6.88 -14.07
N PRO A 7 14.42 -7.69 -13.33
CA PRO A 7 14.70 -7.96 -11.94
C PRO A 7 16.11 -8.54 -11.76
N ILE A 8 16.83 -8.10 -10.72
CA ILE A 8 18.12 -8.71 -10.36
C ILE A 8 17.93 -10.21 -10.13
N SER A 9 18.81 -11.02 -10.73
CA SER A 9 18.74 -12.47 -10.59
C SER A 9 19.04 -12.90 -9.15
N PRO A 10 18.46 -14.01 -8.67
CA PRO A 10 18.71 -14.52 -7.32
C PRO A 10 20.20 -14.68 -7.00
N GLY A 11 20.99 -15.22 -7.93
CA GLY A 11 22.44 -15.39 -7.74
C GLY A 11 23.22 -14.08 -7.62
N ARG A 12 22.86 -13.04 -8.37
CA ARG A 12 23.49 -11.72 -8.22
C ARG A 12 23.08 -11.06 -6.90
N PHE A 13 21.82 -11.21 -6.50
CA PHE A 13 21.34 -10.73 -5.21
C PHE A 13 22.11 -11.37 -4.06
N ALA A 14 22.23 -12.70 -4.04
CA ALA A 14 22.99 -13.43 -3.04
C ALA A 14 24.46 -13.01 -2.99
N THR A 15 25.10 -12.78 -4.15
CA THR A 15 26.48 -12.29 -4.19
C THR A 15 26.60 -10.91 -3.54
N ALA A 16 25.65 -10.00 -3.79
CA ALA A 16 25.65 -8.67 -3.20
C ALA A 16 25.43 -8.67 -1.68
N LEU A 17 24.69 -9.65 -1.13
CA LEU A 17 24.46 -9.76 0.31
C LEU A 17 25.76 -9.87 1.13
N LYS A 18 26.79 -10.49 0.55
CA LYS A 18 28.10 -10.69 1.19
C LYS A 18 28.79 -9.38 1.59
N ASP A 19 28.51 -8.30 0.86
CA ASP A 19 29.10 -6.98 1.12
C ASP A 19 28.30 -6.14 2.15
N LEU A 20 27.07 -6.57 2.50
CA LEU A 20 26.23 -5.86 3.46
C LEU A 20 26.61 -6.22 4.90
N SER A 21 26.53 -5.27 5.83
CA SER A 21 26.62 -5.54 7.26
C SER A 21 25.31 -6.13 7.82
N VAL A 22 25.38 -6.77 8.99
CA VAL A 22 24.18 -7.36 9.65
C VAL A 22 23.05 -6.34 9.85
N PRO A 23 23.28 -5.10 10.33
CA PRO A 23 22.22 -4.09 10.41
C PRO A 23 21.59 -3.75 9.05
N MET A 24 22.39 -3.75 7.97
CA MET A 24 21.87 -3.51 6.62
C MET A 24 21.02 -4.69 6.12
N LEU A 25 21.36 -5.92 6.51
CA LEU A 25 20.52 -7.09 6.24
C LEU A 25 19.16 -6.96 6.93
N HIS A 26 19.09 -6.45 8.16
CA HIS A 26 17.80 -6.20 8.85
C HIS A 26 16.94 -5.21 8.07
N LEU A 27 17.53 -4.07 7.68
CA LEU A 27 16.83 -3.07 6.88
C LEU A 27 16.34 -3.68 5.56
N LYS A 28 17.14 -4.55 4.93
CA LYS A 28 16.75 -5.20 3.70
C LYS A 28 15.57 -6.15 3.87
N VAL A 29 15.53 -6.92 4.97
CA VAL A 29 14.37 -7.77 5.28
C VAL A 29 13.12 -6.93 5.49
N LEU A 30 13.21 -5.82 6.23
CA LEU A 30 12.07 -4.93 6.47
C LEU A 30 11.55 -4.30 5.18
N GLU A 31 12.44 -3.83 4.31
CA GLU A 31 12.11 -3.29 2.98
C GLU A 31 11.34 -4.33 2.13
N ILE A 32 11.84 -5.57 2.08
CA ILE A 32 11.22 -6.62 1.28
C ILE A 32 9.86 -7.02 1.87
N ARG A 33 9.75 -7.16 3.20
CA ARG A 33 8.47 -7.45 3.85
C ARG A 33 7.42 -6.37 3.61
N ASN A 34 7.83 -5.10 3.71
CA ASN A 34 6.94 -3.98 3.41
C ASN A 34 6.47 -4.03 1.94
N SER A 35 7.38 -4.33 1.01
CA SER A 35 7.03 -4.50 -0.40
C SER A 35 6.02 -5.65 -0.62
N ILE A 36 6.20 -6.79 0.04
CA ILE A 36 5.25 -7.91 0.01
C ILE A 36 3.89 -7.49 0.56
N ALA A 37 3.87 -6.81 1.71
CA ALA A 37 2.63 -6.35 2.33
C ALA A 37 1.84 -5.41 1.42
N HIS A 38 2.52 -4.49 0.72
CA HIS A 38 1.88 -3.61 -0.24
C HIS A 38 1.29 -4.37 -1.44
N LEU A 39 1.98 -5.38 -1.96
CA LEU A 39 1.46 -6.21 -3.06
C LEU A 39 0.24 -7.04 -2.62
N GLN A 40 0.29 -7.62 -1.41
CA GLN A 40 -0.82 -8.36 -0.84
C GLN A 40 -2.05 -7.48 -0.64
N TYR A 41 -1.85 -6.27 -0.09
CA TYR A 41 -2.92 -5.29 0.05
C TYR A 41 -3.51 -4.89 -1.31
N SER A 42 -2.67 -4.62 -2.32
CA SER A 42 -3.14 -4.31 -3.67
C SER A 42 -3.93 -5.48 -4.27
N ASN A 43 -3.51 -6.72 -4.05
CA ASN A 43 -4.26 -7.90 -4.51
C ASN A 43 -5.62 -8.01 -3.82
N ASP A 44 -5.70 -7.75 -2.52
CA ASP A 44 -6.96 -7.75 -1.78
C ASP A 44 -7.92 -6.67 -2.29
N GLN A 45 -7.41 -5.51 -2.71
CA GLN A 45 -8.22 -4.47 -3.35
C GLN A 45 -8.70 -4.84 -4.76
N LEU A 46 -7.91 -5.62 -5.52
CA LEU A 46 -8.26 -6.06 -6.88
C LEU A 46 -9.22 -7.24 -6.90
N LYS A 47 -9.22 -8.09 -5.86
CA LYS A 47 -10.06 -9.31 -5.78
C LYS A 47 -11.55 -9.07 -6.10
N PRO A 48 -12.23 -8.05 -5.56
CA PRO A 48 -13.65 -7.85 -5.85
C PRO A 48 -13.95 -7.65 -7.34
N PHE A 49 -13.05 -6.98 -8.07
CA PHE A 49 -13.18 -6.76 -9.51
C PHE A 49 -12.80 -8.03 -10.29
N ALA A 50 -11.72 -8.69 -9.89
CA ALA A 50 -11.29 -9.96 -10.48
C ALA A 50 -12.33 -11.09 -10.31
N GLU A 51 -13.14 -11.06 -9.26
CA GLU A 51 -14.24 -12.02 -9.03
C GLU A 51 -15.56 -11.57 -9.68
N GLY A 52 -15.62 -10.35 -10.21
CA GLY A 52 -16.85 -9.74 -10.74
C GLY A 52 -17.89 -9.40 -9.67
N SER A 53 -17.49 -9.33 -8.38
CA SER A 53 -18.36 -8.94 -7.27
C SER A 53 -18.45 -7.42 -7.09
N ALA A 54 -17.54 -6.66 -7.70
CA ALA A 54 -17.57 -5.21 -7.83
C ALA A 54 -17.33 -4.78 -9.28
N THR A 55 -17.96 -3.68 -9.68
CA THR A 55 -17.77 -3.03 -10.98
C THR A 55 -17.12 -1.67 -10.79
N ALA A 56 -16.21 -1.29 -11.69
CA ALA A 56 -15.57 0.02 -11.65
C ALA A 56 -16.61 1.15 -11.79
N LEU A 57 -16.36 2.28 -11.13
CA LEU A 57 -17.22 3.46 -11.19
C LEU A 57 -17.24 4.03 -12.62
N GLY A 58 -18.41 4.06 -13.24
CA GLY A 58 -18.63 4.65 -14.56
C GLY A 58 -18.67 3.66 -15.72
N ASP A 59 -18.48 2.36 -15.47
CA ASP A 59 -18.70 1.32 -16.46
C ASP A 59 -20.11 0.71 -16.34
N GLU A 60 -20.68 0.31 -17.48
CA GLU A 60 -21.86 -0.57 -17.49
C GLU A 60 -21.51 -1.86 -16.74
N PRO A 61 -22.44 -2.48 -15.99
CA PRO A 61 -22.13 -3.66 -15.19
C PRO A 61 -21.58 -4.79 -16.08
N ALA A 62 -20.25 -4.92 -16.07
CA ALA A 62 -19.54 -5.99 -16.75
C ALA A 62 -20.05 -7.31 -16.17
N HIS A 63 -20.66 -8.14 -17.01
CA HIS A 63 -21.15 -9.45 -16.61
C HIS A 63 -19.96 -10.42 -16.52
N GLY A 64 -19.15 -10.31 -15.47
CA GLY A 64 -18.11 -11.28 -15.14
C GLY A 64 -16.83 -10.67 -14.56
N PRO A 65 -15.86 -11.54 -14.21
CA PRO A 65 -14.51 -11.19 -13.81
C PRO A 65 -13.85 -10.13 -14.69
N ASP A 66 -13.25 -9.10 -14.09
CA ASP A 66 -12.33 -8.21 -14.78
C ASP A 66 -11.00 -8.95 -15.04
N GLN A 67 -10.73 -9.24 -16.32
CA GLN A 67 -9.55 -10.00 -16.74
C GLN A 67 -8.24 -9.24 -16.47
N ASP A 68 -8.23 -7.91 -16.56
CA ASP A 68 -7.03 -7.12 -16.29
C ASP A 68 -6.70 -7.19 -14.80
N CYS A 69 -7.72 -7.16 -13.93
CA CYS A 69 -7.53 -7.38 -12.50
C CYS A 69 -7.02 -8.80 -12.19
N VAL A 70 -7.54 -9.83 -12.86
CA VAL A 70 -7.07 -11.22 -12.72
C VAL A 70 -5.59 -11.35 -13.11
N ASP A 71 -5.20 -10.75 -14.23
CA ASP A 71 -3.83 -10.83 -14.74
C ASP A 71 -2.86 -10.02 -13.87
N ALA A 72 -3.28 -8.85 -13.37
CA ALA A 72 -2.51 -8.04 -12.43
C ALA A 72 -2.24 -8.78 -11.10
N ILE A 73 -3.26 -9.43 -10.53
CA ILE A 73 -3.08 -10.26 -9.32
C ILE A 73 -2.06 -11.37 -9.57
N ARG A 74 -2.16 -12.08 -10.70
CA ARG A 74 -1.23 -13.16 -11.06
C ARG A 74 0.22 -12.65 -11.19
N GLU A 75 0.41 -11.49 -11.80
CA GLU A 75 1.74 -10.88 -11.91
C GLU A 75 2.30 -10.49 -10.54
N ASN A 76 1.48 -9.87 -9.69
CA ASN A 76 1.85 -9.50 -8.32
C ASN A 76 2.23 -10.73 -7.48
N GLU A 77 1.51 -11.84 -7.58
CA GLU A 77 1.85 -13.10 -6.93
C GLU A 77 3.24 -13.59 -7.35
N ALA A 78 3.56 -13.57 -8.64
CA ALA A 78 4.90 -13.92 -9.12
C ALA A 78 5.99 -12.94 -8.62
N VAL A 79 5.66 -11.67 -8.34
CA VAL A 79 6.58 -10.73 -7.68
C VAL A 79 6.75 -11.09 -6.20
N ILE A 80 5.67 -11.40 -5.48
CA ILE A 80 5.69 -11.82 -4.08
C ILE A 80 6.57 -13.07 -3.91
N ASP A 81 6.43 -14.07 -4.78
CA ASP A 81 7.25 -15.28 -4.73
C ASP A 81 8.75 -14.97 -4.87
N ARG A 82 9.12 -14.09 -5.79
CA ARG A 82 10.51 -13.64 -5.96
C ARG A 82 11.01 -12.83 -4.77
N MET A 83 10.16 -12.05 -4.13
CA MET A 83 10.49 -11.32 -2.90
C MET A 83 10.69 -12.29 -1.72
N ALA A 84 9.85 -13.32 -1.60
CA ALA A 84 10.01 -14.38 -0.61
C ALA A 84 11.29 -15.20 -0.82
N GLU A 85 11.64 -15.50 -2.07
CA GLU A 85 12.94 -16.12 -2.41
C GLU A 85 14.12 -15.24 -1.94
N ARG A 86 14.03 -13.92 -2.10
CA ARG A 86 15.05 -13.00 -1.60
C ARG A 86 15.16 -13.01 -0.07
N ILE A 87 14.03 -13.11 0.66
CA ILE A 87 14.07 -13.29 2.12
C ILE A 87 14.79 -14.59 2.48
N ALA A 88 14.53 -15.69 1.76
CA ALA A 88 15.21 -16.96 1.99
C ALA A 88 16.72 -16.87 1.75
N LEU A 89 17.17 -16.11 0.74
CA LEU A 89 18.60 -15.85 0.50
C LEU A 89 19.23 -15.01 1.62
N VAL A 90 18.54 -13.98 2.12
CA VAL A 90 19.02 -13.21 3.27
C VAL A 90 19.13 -14.09 4.51
N ARG A 91 18.14 -14.97 4.74
CA ARG A 91 18.18 -15.94 5.83
C ARG A 91 19.41 -16.85 5.75
N ALA A 92 19.67 -17.43 4.57
CA ALA A 92 20.84 -18.28 4.37
C ALA A 92 22.15 -17.54 4.68
N GLU A 93 22.29 -16.30 4.22
CA GLU A 93 23.47 -15.47 4.49
C GLU A 93 23.63 -15.14 5.99
N VAL A 94 22.52 -14.83 6.69
CA VAL A 94 22.52 -14.55 8.13
C VAL A 94 22.97 -15.77 8.92
N GLU A 95 22.43 -16.95 8.58
CA GLU A 95 22.79 -18.22 9.23
C GLU A 95 24.24 -18.63 8.90
N GLU A 96 24.73 -18.39 7.67
CA GLU A 96 26.14 -18.61 7.28
C GLU A 96 27.11 -17.76 8.12
N ARG A 97 26.69 -16.56 8.52
CA ARG A 97 27.45 -15.68 9.44
C ARG A 97 27.34 -16.06 10.92
N GLY A 98 26.58 -17.11 11.24
CA GLY A 98 26.36 -17.57 12.62
C GLY A 98 25.40 -16.70 13.42
N VAL A 99 24.62 -15.84 12.77
CA VAL A 99 23.58 -15.03 13.41
C VAL A 99 22.25 -15.78 13.36
N SER A 100 21.47 -15.71 14.43
CA SER A 100 20.16 -16.37 14.47
C SER A 100 19.15 -15.64 13.61
N TRP A 101 18.44 -16.35 12.73
CA TRP A 101 17.33 -15.79 11.98
C TRP A 101 16.20 -15.23 12.87
N ALA A 102 16.07 -15.73 14.11
CA ALA A 102 15.07 -15.26 15.05
C ALA A 102 15.19 -13.76 15.36
N GLU A 103 16.40 -13.19 15.29
CA GLU A 103 16.64 -11.75 15.48
C GLU A 103 15.97 -10.90 14.39
N PHE A 104 15.71 -11.50 13.22
CA PHE A 104 15.11 -10.85 12.06
C PHE A 104 13.58 -11.04 12.02
N GLN A 105 13.00 -11.87 12.88
CA GLN A 105 11.56 -12.09 12.91
C GLN A 105 10.85 -10.95 13.64
N SER A 106 9.69 -10.53 13.14
CA SER A 106 8.83 -9.67 13.93
C SER A 106 8.22 -10.47 15.08
N LYS A 107 7.78 -9.80 16.14
CA LYS A 107 7.09 -10.44 17.26
C LYS A 107 5.89 -11.27 16.79
N GLU A 108 5.12 -10.74 15.85
CA GLU A 108 3.96 -11.39 15.26
C GLU A 108 4.33 -12.63 14.43
N GLU A 109 5.43 -12.58 13.67
CA GLU A 109 5.92 -13.75 12.94
C GLU A 109 6.42 -14.86 13.89
N ALA A 110 7.05 -14.50 14.99
CA ALA A 110 7.49 -15.45 16.01
C ALA A 110 6.28 -16.11 16.71
N GLU A 111 5.24 -15.34 17.03
CA GLU A 111 3.99 -15.85 17.60
C GLU A 111 3.25 -16.75 16.60
N ALA A 112 3.12 -16.35 15.34
CA ALA A 112 2.49 -17.15 14.29
C ALA A 112 3.26 -18.46 14.02
N ALA A 113 4.59 -18.44 14.05
CA ALA A 113 5.41 -19.65 13.92
C ALA A 113 5.23 -20.60 15.12
N ALA A 114 5.13 -20.05 16.34
CA ALA A 114 4.86 -20.83 17.55
C ALA A 114 3.45 -21.45 17.52
N ASP A 115 2.44 -20.70 17.10
CA ASP A 115 1.07 -21.19 16.94
C ASP A 115 0.98 -22.27 15.86
N LYS A 116 1.70 -22.11 14.75
CA LYS A 116 1.77 -23.12 13.68
C LYS A 116 2.46 -24.40 14.17
N ALA A 117 3.58 -24.29 14.88
CA ALA A 117 4.26 -25.44 15.48
C ALA A 117 3.34 -26.17 16.48
N ARG A 118 2.59 -25.42 17.29
CA ARG A 118 1.62 -25.98 18.24
C ARG A 118 0.41 -26.61 17.55
N ALA A 119 -0.03 -26.07 16.41
CA ALA A 119 -1.08 -26.65 15.58
C ALA A 119 -0.61 -27.95 14.89
N GLU A 120 0.63 -27.99 14.39
CA GLU A 120 1.24 -29.19 13.80
C GLU A 120 1.44 -30.31 14.86
N GLU A 121 1.76 -29.97 16.11
CA GLU A 121 1.74 -30.93 17.23
C GLU A 121 0.32 -31.40 17.62
N ALA A 122 -0.70 -30.57 17.41
CA ALA A 122 -2.10 -30.89 17.70
C ALA A 122 -2.81 -31.66 16.57
N GLU A 123 -2.31 -31.62 15.32
CA GLU A 123 -2.90 -32.33 14.18
C GLU A 123 -2.80 -33.86 14.24
N VAL A 124 -2.10 -34.42 15.25
CA VAL A 124 -2.16 -35.87 15.55
C VAL A 124 -3.51 -36.26 16.19
N ASN A 125 -4.33 -35.32 16.67
CA ASN A 125 -5.72 -35.59 17.05
C ASN A 125 -6.58 -34.30 17.06
N GLY A 126 -7.36 -34.08 16.01
CA GLY A 126 -8.59 -33.29 16.12
C GLY A 126 -8.78 -32.17 15.10
N HIS A 127 -9.88 -32.28 14.37
CA HIS A 127 -10.45 -31.32 13.42
C HIS A 127 -10.55 -29.89 14.02
N GLY A 128 -9.75 -28.95 13.51
CA GLY A 128 -9.72 -27.55 13.97
C GLY A 128 -9.89 -26.56 12.82
N GLN A 129 -11.02 -25.85 12.83
CA GLN A 129 -11.39 -24.77 11.91
C GLN A 129 -10.31 -23.69 11.82
N ARG A 130 -9.79 -23.41 10.62
CA ARG A 130 -8.86 -22.31 10.34
C ARG A 130 -9.52 -20.96 10.69
N ARG A 131 -9.05 -20.30 11.75
CA ARG A 131 -9.23 -18.85 11.91
C ARG A 131 -8.24 -18.18 10.95
N GLY A 132 -8.78 -17.45 9.97
CA GLY A 132 -7.97 -16.69 9.01
C GLY A 132 -7.08 -15.70 9.75
N THR A 133 -5.82 -15.63 9.36
CA THR A 133 -4.92 -14.53 9.67
C THR A 133 -5.54 -13.27 9.10
N HIS A 134 -6.15 -12.44 9.94
CA HIS A 134 -6.71 -11.15 9.53
C HIS A 134 -5.54 -10.19 9.32
N SER A 135 -5.50 -9.52 8.17
CA SER A 135 -4.48 -8.51 7.90
C SER A 135 -4.68 -7.35 8.89
N ALA A 136 -3.63 -6.98 9.61
CA ALA A 136 -3.65 -5.87 10.57
C ALA A 136 -4.01 -4.50 9.92
N TRP A 137 -3.96 -4.43 8.59
CA TRP A 137 -4.43 -3.29 7.80
C TRP A 137 -5.95 -3.24 7.60
N THR A 138 -6.65 -4.34 7.87
CA THR A 138 -8.10 -4.48 7.66
C THR A 138 -8.89 -4.59 8.96
N ASP A 139 -8.22 -4.88 10.09
CA ASP A 139 -8.85 -5.06 11.39
C ASP A 139 -8.93 -3.77 12.23
N GLY A 140 -8.40 -2.66 11.71
CA GLY A 140 -8.40 -1.35 12.37
C GLY A 140 -7.33 -1.19 13.45
N THR A 141 -6.36 -2.11 13.55
CA THR A 141 -5.25 -1.99 14.51
C THR A 141 -4.19 -0.97 14.10
N PHE A 142 -4.07 -0.65 12.80
CA PHE A 142 -3.18 0.39 12.28
C PHE A 142 -3.95 1.60 11.75
N GLN A 143 -3.64 2.79 12.26
CA GLN A 143 -4.12 4.07 11.73
C GLN A 143 -2.99 4.78 10.98
N THR A 144 -3.25 5.18 9.74
CA THR A 144 -2.31 6.00 8.95
C THR A 144 -2.66 7.49 9.13
N GLY A 145 -1.64 8.33 9.20
CA GLY A 145 -1.80 9.78 9.31
C GLY A 145 -0.79 10.54 8.45
N THR A 146 -1.06 11.82 8.20
CA THR A 146 -0.17 12.74 7.49
C THR A 146 0.49 13.72 8.45
N ILE A 147 1.77 14.05 8.24
CA ILE A 147 2.46 15.07 9.04
C ILE A 147 2.44 16.38 8.27
N ARG A 148 1.81 17.42 8.82
CA ARG A 148 1.82 18.79 8.29
C ARG A 148 2.27 19.75 9.38
N ASP A 149 3.21 20.63 9.06
CA ASP A 149 3.74 21.65 9.99
C ASP A 149 4.23 21.08 11.34
N GLY A 150 4.80 19.87 11.32
CA GLY A 150 5.28 19.18 12.53
C GLY A 150 4.17 18.59 13.41
N GLN A 151 2.91 18.64 12.96
CA GLN A 151 1.76 18.05 13.64
C GLN A 151 1.31 16.79 12.91
N ILE A 152 1.02 15.74 13.69
CA ILE A 152 0.54 14.47 13.17
C ILE A 152 -0.99 14.56 13.04
N HIS A 153 -1.50 14.45 11.81
CA HIS A 153 -2.93 14.35 11.51
C HIS A 153 -3.28 12.90 11.22
N MET A 154 -3.98 12.22 12.13
CA MET A 154 -4.47 10.86 11.88
C MET A 154 -5.74 10.89 11.04
N ASP A 155 -5.79 10.07 9.99
CA ASP A 155 -7.01 9.89 9.21
C ASP A 155 -7.92 8.93 10.00
N THR A 156 -8.92 9.49 10.70
CA THR A 156 -9.93 8.67 11.39
C THR A 156 -10.78 7.94 10.36
N GLN A 157 -10.69 6.61 10.34
CA GLN A 157 -11.56 5.76 9.53
C GLN A 157 -13.03 6.00 9.95
N PRO A 158 -13.95 6.32 9.01
CA PRO A 158 -15.34 6.57 9.35
C PRO A 158 -15.97 5.30 9.93
N PRO A 159 -16.82 5.41 10.97
CA PRO A 159 -17.56 4.27 11.48
C PRO A 159 -18.48 3.69 10.39
N PRO A 160 -18.80 2.38 10.44
CA PRO A 160 -19.76 1.78 9.52
C PRO A 160 -21.10 2.53 9.60
N PRO A 161 -21.85 2.65 8.48
CA PRO A 161 -23.03 3.49 8.40
C PRO A 161 -24.15 2.93 9.30
N THR A 162 -24.20 3.38 10.55
CA THR A 162 -25.37 3.25 11.39
C THR A 162 -26.30 4.40 11.08
N ALA A 163 -27.50 4.06 10.59
CA ALA A 163 -28.56 5.00 10.34
C ALA A 163 -28.88 5.84 11.60
N GLY A 164 -28.87 7.17 11.45
CA GLY A 164 -29.64 8.06 12.32
C GLY A 164 -28.86 9.15 13.05
N SER A 165 -29.25 10.38 12.73
CA SER A 165 -29.31 11.54 13.62
C SER A 165 -28.03 12.34 13.91
N GLY A 166 -27.86 13.42 13.14
CA GLY A 166 -27.92 14.78 13.71
C GLY A 166 -26.65 15.38 14.32
N ASN A 167 -26.13 16.38 13.61
CA ASN A 167 -25.33 17.51 14.07
C ASN A 167 -24.07 17.23 14.91
N ASN A 168 -22.90 17.41 14.29
CA ASN A 168 -22.03 18.56 14.58
C ASN A 168 -20.88 18.69 13.57
N SER A 169 -20.83 19.89 12.96
CA SER A 169 -19.74 20.62 12.31
C SER A 169 -18.38 19.95 12.13
N GLY A 170 -18.11 19.53 10.90
CA GLY A 170 -16.78 19.30 10.33
C GLY A 170 -16.90 19.33 8.81
N GLY A 171 -16.49 20.45 8.20
CA GLY A 171 -16.84 20.85 6.84
C GLY A 171 -16.57 19.79 5.77
N ARG A 172 -17.65 19.26 5.21
CA ARG A 172 -17.64 18.58 3.92
C ARG A 172 -18.43 19.48 2.97
N LEU A 173 -17.72 20.38 2.29
CA LEU A 173 -18.30 21.01 1.12
C LEU A 173 -18.63 19.88 0.15
N ASN A 174 -19.87 19.83 -0.31
CA ASN A 174 -20.22 18.91 -1.38
C ASN A 174 -19.49 19.35 -2.68
N ASP A 175 -19.36 18.44 -3.65
CA ASP A 175 -18.52 18.68 -4.84
C ASP A 175 -18.90 19.96 -5.62
N GLU A 176 -20.16 20.38 -5.55
CA GLU A 176 -20.64 21.62 -6.16
C GLU A 176 -20.18 22.88 -5.40
N GLU A 177 -20.25 22.87 -4.07
CA GLU A 177 -19.74 23.94 -3.22
C GLU A 177 -18.20 24.05 -3.30
N LEU A 178 -17.51 22.92 -3.41
CA LEU A 178 -16.06 22.89 -3.62
C LEU A 178 -15.68 23.50 -4.98
N ARG A 179 -16.46 23.19 -6.02
CA ARG A 179 -16.26 23.76 -7.36
C ARG A 179 -16.44 25.27 -7.37
N GLN A 180 -17.48 25.78 -6.71
CA GLN A 180 -17.71 27.23 -6.58
C GLN A 180 -16.59 27.93 -5.80
N ALA A 181 -16.13 27.35 -4.70
CA ALA A 181 -15.04 27.92 -3.90
C ALA A 181 -13.71 27.98 -4.69
N ILE A 182 -13.44 27.00 -5.54
CA ILE A 182 -12.26 26.99 -6.41
C ILE A 182 -12.37 28.04 -7.53
N GLU A 183 -13.55 28.17 -8.16
CA GLU A 183 -13.81 29.21 -9.17
C GLU A 183 -13.68 30.62 -8.61
N GLU A 184 -14.21 30.86 -7.40
CA GLU A 184 -14.13 32.17 -6.74
C GLU A 184 -12.67 32.55 -6.44
N ARG A 185 -11.87 31.60 -5.95
CA ARG A 185 -10.44 31.79 -5.66
C ARG A 185 -9.61 32.07 -6.92
N LEU A 186 -9.92 31.40 -8.03
CA LEU A 186 -9.27 31.66 -9.32
C LEU A 186 -9.61 33.05 -9.86
N ARG A 187 -10.84 33.52 -9.64
CA ARG A 187 -11.25 34.88 -10.02
C ARG A 187 -10.54 35.95 -9.18
N THR A 188 -10.31 35.70 -7.89
CA THR A 188 -9.57 36.62 -7.02
C THR A 188 -8.11 36.76 -7.46
N LEU A 189 -7.46 35.65 -7.83
CA LEU A 189 -6.08 35.64 -8.32
C LEU A 189 -5.92 36.26 -9.72
N GLY A 190 -6.98 36.26 -10.54
CA GLY A 190 -6.98 36.89 -11.86
C GLY A 190 -7.14 38.42 -11.87
N ASN A 191 -7.42 39.05 -10.71
CA ASN A 191 -7.70 40.49 -10.61
C ASN A 191 -6.60 41.27 -9.84
N GLU A 192 -5.50 40.63 -9.47
CA GLU A 192 -4.36 41.25 -8.77
C GLU A 192 -3.12 41.45 -9.67
N GLY A 193 -3.34 41.58 -10.98
CA GLY A 193 -2.31 41.99 -11.93
C GLY A 193 -2.87 43.06 -12.85
N ASP A 194 -2.91 44.31 -12.39
CA ASP A 194 -2.68 45.53 -13.19
C ASP A 194 -3.02 46.76 -12.34
N GLY A 195 -2.03 47.20 -11.56
CA GLY A 195 -2.03 48.46 -10.83
C GLY A 195 -0.73 49.21 -11.10
N ASP A 196 -0.83 50.21 -11.97
CA ASP A 196 0.07 51.34 -12.24
C ASP A 196 1.35 51.13 -13.06
N GLY A 197 1.41 51.83 -14.22
CA GLY A 197 2.67 52.13 -14.89
C GLY A 197 2.61 52.50 -16.38
N ASP A 198 1.88 53.55 -16.73
CA ASP A 198 2.22 54.61 -17.70
C ASP A 198 2.95 54.28 -19.03
N GLY A 199 2.38 54.69 -20.16
CA GLY A 199 3.16 55.06 -21.36
C GLY A 199 2.93 54.25 -22.65
N ASP A 200 1.88 54.65 -23.39
CA ASP A 200 1.86 54.92 -24.84
C ASP A 200 2.42 53.92 -25.88
N ASP A 201 1.50 53.53 -26.76
CA ASP A 201 1.64 53.25 -28.20
C ASP A 201 2.37 51.98 -28.70
N GLY A 202 1.75 51.32 -29.68
CA GLY A 202 2.44 50.32 -30.51
C GLY A 202 1.74 49.00 -30.79
N GLY A 203 0.56 49.06 -31.42
CA GLY A 203 0.15 48.20 -32.54
C GLY A 203 0.58 46.73 -32.62
N MET A 204 -0.43 45.85 -32.60
CA MET A 204 -0.43 44.54 -33.26
C MET A 204 0.14 44.62 -34.69
N HIS A 205 0.90 43.60 -35.14
CA HIS A 205 0.55 42.74 -36.28
C HIS A 205 1.67 41.75 -36.65
N LEU A 206 1.24 40.49 -36.81
CA LEU A 206 1.82 39.31 -37.49
C LEU A 206 2.94 38.54 -36.77
#